data_AF-A0A1T1CCE6-F1
#
_entry.id   AF-A0A1T1CCE6-F1
#
_cell.length_a   1.000
_cell.length_b   1.000
_cell.length_c   1.000
_cell.angle_alpha   90.00
_cell.angle_beta   90.00
_cell.angle_gamma   90.00
#
_symmetry.space_group_name_H-M   'P 1'
#
loop_
_entity.id
_entity.type
_entity.pdbx_description
1 polymer ?
#
loop_
_entity_poly.entity_id
_entity_poly.type
_entity_poly.pdbx_seq_one_letter_code
_entity_poly.pdbx_strand_id
1 'polypeptide(L)'
;MREALKVLGSGFLSANHDLASQLKSGHIPLADWFNELLRLVYRLIFLMVAEDRNLLHPVSSTAAARQLYGEGYSLTTLRRKCQRRATWDKHHDRYEGMKVVFRGLADGEARLALPALGGLFAPHQLPNLEAARLPNNAFMAVLWHLGWLPERAGRVPVNWRAMETEELGSVYESLLELQPQPAADGRRLVFAAEASERRGNQRKTTGSYYTPDSLVQTLLDSALDPVLDSTEAEAADPAAALLKLSILDPACGSGHFLLAAARRLATRLARIRADGAPGLADFRPALRDVARCCLHGVDKNPMAVELTRVALWIETVTPGLPLGFLDGQIRCGDALLGLVDLGVLTDGVPDAAYKTLIGDDEAAANHYKRANRAAKRGQIELDLGSGAAIVPALKPLALAFSRLRNLGEDTVGQIQTKAARFRDLRQTPDFQRARAAADLYVAAFLLPKTGAAPAVHSRTVPTKTF
;
A
#
# COMPACT_ATOMS: atom_id res chain seq x y z
N MET A 1 -12.04 -9.96 -12.46
CA MET A 1 -10.74 -9.27 -12.28
C MET A 1 -9.62 -9.80 -13.20
N ARG A 2 -9.20 -11.06 -13.06
CA ARG A 2 -8.13 -11.67 -13.89
C ARG A 2 -8.29 -11.42 -15.40
N GLU A 3 -9.45 -11.69 -15.96
CA GLU A 3 -9.72 -11.46 -17.40
C GLU A 3 -9.61 -9.98 -17.78
N ALA A 4 -9.99 -9.06 -16.88
CA ALA A 4 -9.85 -7.63 -17.10
C ALA A 4 -8.37 -7.26 -17.25
N LEU A 5 -7.50 -7.72 -16.35
CA LEU A 5 -6.05 -7.48 -16.44
C LEU A 5 -5.43 -8.12 -17.69
N LYS A 6 -5.85 -9.34 -18.04
CA LYS A 6 -5.38 -10.03 -19.25
C LYS A 6 -5.65 -9.21 -20.51
N VAL A 7 -6.90 -8.74 -20.65
CA VAL A 7 -7.32 -7.95 -21.81
C VAL A 7 -6.70 -6.55 -21.78
N LEU A 8 -6.61 -5.92 -20.60
CA LEU A 8 -5.98 -4.62 -20.44
C LEU A 8 -4.50 -4.66 -20.86
N GLY A 9 -3.73 -5.59 -20.29
CA GLY A 9 -2.31 -5.75 -20.60
C GLY A 9 -2.09 -6.07 -22.08
N SER A 10 -2.84 -7.04 -22.62
CA SER A 10 -2.76 -7.39 -24.04
C SER A 10 -3.16 -6.21 -24.95
N GLY A 11 -4.16 -5.43 -24.56
CA GLY A 11 -4.59 -4.23 -25.27
C GLY A 11 -3.47 -3.20 -25.40
N PHE A 12 -2.80 -2.88 -24.29
CA PHE A 12 -1.66 -1.98 -24.30
C PHE A 12 -0.48 -2.52 -25.12
N LEU A 13 -0.10 -3.79 -24.94
CA LEU A 13 1.02 -4.38 -25.68
C LEU A 13 0.76 -4.42 -27.20
N SER A 14 -0.49 -4.69 -27.60
CA SER A 14 -0.85 -4.75 -29.01
C SER A 14 -0.86 -3.38 -29.70
N ALA A 15 -1.23 -2.32 -28.98
CA ALA A 15 -1.39 -0.98 -29.52
C ALA A 15 -0.13 -0.10 -29.41
N ASN A 16 0.88 -0.51 -28.61
CA ASN A 16 2.08 0.29 -28.34
C ASN A 16 3.33 -0.58 -28.54
N HIS A 17 3.91 -0.53 -29.75
CA HIS A 17 5.07 -1.35 -30.12
C HIS A 17 6.34 -1.02 -29.32
N ASP A 18 6.53 0.24 -28.95
CA ASP A 18 7.69 0.68 -28.17
C ASP A 18 7.64 0.10 -26.75
N LEU A 19 6.46 0.15 -26.11
CA LEU A 19 6.23 -0.44 -24.79
C LEU A 19 6.48 -1.96 -24.80
N ALA A 20 5.96 -2.66 -25.81
CA ALA A 20 6.19 -4.10 -25.95
C ALA A 20 7.69 -4.42 -26.15
N SER A 21 8.41 -3.60 -26.90
CA SER A 21 9.85 -3.77 -27.14
C SER A 21 10.68 -3.51 -25.88
N GLN A 22 10.35 -2.50 -25.08
CA GLN A 22 11.02 -2.17 -23.82
C GLN A 22 10.79 -3.24 -22.73
N LEU A 23 9.60 -3.85 -22.69
CA LEU A 23 9.33 -5.00 -21.83
C LEU A 23 10.13 -6.23 -22.27
N LYS A 24 10.22 -6.47 -23.59
CA LYS A 24 10.99 -7.60 -24.13
C LYS A 24 12.50 -7.45 -23.90
N SER A 25 13.02 -6.24 -23.96
CA SER A 25 14.44 -5.94 -23.70
C SER A 25 14.77 -5.87 -22.20
N GLY A 26 13.78 -5.92 -21.31
CA GLY A 26 13.95 -5.83 -19.86
C GLY A 26 14.27 -4.41 -19.36
N HIS A 27 14.15 -3.37 -20.22
CA HIS A 27 14.30 -1.98 -19.79
C HIS A 27 13.20 -1.59 -18.80
N ILE A 28 11.98 -2.08 -19.03
CA ILE A 28 10.89 -2.00 -18.06
C ILE A 28 10.75 -3.39 -17.44
N PRO A 29 10.94 -3.54 -16.11
CA PRO A 29 10.64 -4.79 -15.43
C PRO A 29 9.16 -5.12 -15.56
N LEU A 30 8.84 -6.37 -15.93
CA LEU A 30 7.45 -6.83 -16.08
C LEU A 30 6.63 -6.63 -14.80
N ALA A 31 7.25 -6.82 -13.64
CA ALA A 31 6.61 -6.62 -12.35
C ALA A 31 6.17 -5.16 -12.16
N ASP A 32 7.02 -4.19 -12.48
CA ASP A 32 6.70 -2.76 -12.33
C ASP A 32 5.57 -2.34 -13.27
N TRP A 33 5.62 -2.78 -14.53
CA TRP A 33 4.53 -2.52 -15.47
C TRP A 33 3.22 -3.20 -15.08
N PHE A 34 3.28 -4.43 -14.55
CA PHE A 34 2.10 -5.09 -14.02
C PHE A 34 1.50 -4.35 -12.82
N ASN A 35 2.34 -3.75 -11.97
CA ASN A 35 1.89 -2.89 -10.88
C ASN A 35 1.15 -1.66 -11.41
N GLU A 36 1.60 -1.06 -12.52
CA GLU A 36 0.85 0.01 -13.18
C GLU A 36 -0.52 -0.44 -13.71
N LEU A 37 -0.61 -1.62 -14.32
CA LEU A 37 -1.90 -2.18 -14.75
C LEU A 37 -2.87 -2.36 -13.58
N LEU A 38 -2.37 -2.83 -12.44
CA LEU A 38 -3.16 -2.99 -11.22
C LEU A 38 -3.63 -1.65 -10.67
N ARG A 39 -2.75 -0.64 -10.58
CA ARG A 39 -3.13 0.73 -10.20
C ARG A 39 -4.18 1.32 -11.12
N LEU A 40 -4.09 1.08 -12.43
CA LEU A 40 -5.10 1.52 -13.38
C LEU A 40 -6.45 0.83 -13.13
N VAL A 41 -6.47 -0.48 -12.90
CA VAL A 41 -7.69 -1.21 -12.52
C VAL A 41 -8.26 -0.67 -11.20
N TYR A 42 -7.43 -0.34 -10.22
CA TYR A 42 -7.87 0.28 -8.97
C TYR A 42 -8.46 1.67 -9.16
N ARG A 43 -7.90 2.50 -10.04
CA ARG A 43 -8.52 3.79 -10.41
C ARG A 43 -9.92 3.60 -10.97
N LEU A 44 -10.12 2.58 -11.81
CA LEU A 44 -11.43 2.27 -12.38
C LEU A 44 -12.40 1.77 -11.30
N ILE A 45 -11.98 0.87 -10.42
CA ILE A 45 -12.80 0.37 -9.30
C ILE A 45 -13.17 1.51 -8.35
N PHE A 46 -12.19 2.33 -7.95
CA PHE A 46 -12.41 3.49 -7.12
C PHE A 46 -13.46 4.41 -7.74
N LEU A 47 -13.37 4.70 -9.04
CA LEU A 47 -14.36 5.51 -9.74
C LEU A 47 -15.75 4.85 -9.75
N MET A 48 -15.84 3.54 -10.00
CA MET A 48 -17.12 2.83 -9.95
C MET A 48 -17.76 2.94 -8.56
N VAL A 49 -16.99 2.74 -7.49
CA VAL A 49 -17.46 2.85 -6.11
C VAL A 49 -17.84 4.29 -5.76
N ALA A 50 -17.01 5.27 -6.12
CA ALA A 50 -17.24 6.68 -5.83
C ALA A 50 -18.45 7.24 -6.59
N GLU A 51 -18.66 6.82 -7.85
CA GLU A 51 -19.86 7.18 -8.62
C GLU A 51 -21.12 6.49 -8.06
N ASP A 52 -21.08 5.17 -7.83
CA ASP A 52 -22.25 4.41 -7.36
C ASP A 52 -22.69 4.79 -5.93
N ARG A 53 -21.73 5.22 -5.07
CA ARG A 53 -22.01 5.77 -3.73
C ARG A 53 -22.31 7.28 -3.75
N ASN A 54 -22.23 7.94 -4.91
CA ASN A 54 -22.39 9.39 -5.08
C ASN A 54 -21.43 10.20 -4.18
N LEU A 55 -20.16 9.77 -4.09
CA LEU A 55 -19.12 10.37 -3.26
C LEU A 55 -18.07 11.15 -4.06
N LEU A 56 -18.13 11.10 -5.39
CA LEU A 56 -17.12 11.72 -6.24
C LEU A 56 -17.13 13.25 -6.18
N HIS A 57 -18.31 13.86 -6.20
CA HIS A 57 -18.45 15.31 -6.33
C HIS A 57 -18.51 16.01 -4.97
N PRO A 58 -17.79 17.14 -4.77
CA PRO A 58 -17.97 17.99 -3.60
C PRO A 58 -19.43 18.43 -3.43
N VAL A 59 -19.87 18.60 -2.17
CA VAL A 59 -21.25 19.02 -1.86
C VAL A 59 -21.57 20.41 -2.45
N SER A 60 -20.57 21.29 -2.56
CA SER A 60 -20.69 22.64 -3.11
C SER A 60 -20.75 22.71 -4.65
N SER A 61 -20.73 21.57 -5.34
CA SER A 61 -20.66 21.55 -6.81
C SER A 61 -21.94 22.03 -7.48
N THR A 62 -21.80 22.76 -8.59
CA THR A 62 -22.95 23.20 -9.39
C THR A 62 -23.61 22.02 -10.12
N ALA A 63 -24.94 22.08 -10.29
CA ALA A 63 -25.68 21.06 -11.02
C ALA A 63 -25.20 20.91 -12.48
N ALA A 64 -24.87 22.02 -13.14
CA ALA A 64 -24.38 22.03 -14.51
C ALA A 64 -23.04 21.28 -14.68
N ALA A 65 -22.08 21.47 -13.76
CA ALA A 65 -20.80 20.77 -13.81
C ALA A 65 -20.96 19.25 -13.58
N ARG A 66 -21.84 18.86 -12.63
CA ARG A 66 -22.16 17.46 -12.38
C ARG A 66 -22.87 16.80 -13.57
N GLN A 67 -23.76 17.53 -14.23
CA GLN A 67 -24.44 17.06 -15.44
C GLN A 67 -23.44 16.86 -16.58
N LEU A 68 -22.55 17.84 -16.83
CA LEU A 68 -21.51 17.74 -17.85
C LEU A 68 -20.63 16.51 -17.64
N TYR A 69 -20.22 16.25 -16.40
CA TYR A 69 -19.49 15.04 -16.06
C TYR A 69 -20.30 13.76 -16.31
N GLY A 70 -21.54 13.70 -15.82
CA GLY A 70 -22.42 12.53 -15.94
C GLY A 70 -22.71 12.12 -17.40
N GLU A 71 -22.86 13.10 -18.27
CA GLU A 71 -23.16 12.90 -19.70
C GLU A 71 -21.92 12.58 -20.52
N GLY A 72 -20.80 13.28 -20.27
CA GLY A 72 -19.60 13.22 -21.10
C GLY A 72 -18.51 12.26 -20.62
N TYR A 73 -18.32 12.12 -19.30
CA TYR A 73 -17.09 11.56 -18.71
C TYR A 73 -17.33 10.43 -17.70
N SER A 74 -18.55 10.26 -17.20
CA SER A 74 -18.87 9.25 -16.18
C SER A 74 -18.54 7.83 -16.64
N LEU A 75 -17.85 7.10 -15.76
CA LEU A 75 -17.53 5.70 -15.94
C LEU A 75 -18.80 4.84 -15.90
N THR A 76 -19.82 5.22 -15.13
CA THR A 76 -21.13 4.58 -15.11
C THR A 76 -21.81 4.59 -16.48
N THR A 77 -21.72 5.71 -17.22
CA THR A 77 -22.23 5.78 -18.59
C THR A 77 -21.45 4.86 -19.53
N LEU A 78 -20.12 4.81 -19.43
CA LEU A 78 -19.29 3.87 -20.21
C LEU A 78 -19.59 2.40 -19.87
N ARG A 79 -19.76 2.06 -18.59
CA ARG A 79 -20.11 0.72 -18.11
C ARG A 79 -21.49 0.26 -18.60
N ARG A 80 -22.46 1.17 -18.76
CA ARG A 80 -23.74 0.83 -19.43
C ARG A 80 -23.55 0.55 -20.92
N LYS A 81 -22.72 1.35 -21.60
CA LYS A 81 -22.45 1.20 -23.04
C LYS A 81 -21.75 -0.12 -23.38
N CYS A 82 -20.91 -0.68 -22.50
CA CYS A 82 -20.16 -1.90 -22.79
C CYS A 82 -21.02 -3.15 -22.98
N GLN A 83 -22.29 -3.15 -22.53
CA GLN A 83 -23.26 -4.20 -22.84
C GLN A 83 -23.49 -4.37 -24.35
N ARG A 84 -23.38 -3.28 -25.12
CA ARG A 84 -23.63 -3.30 -26.57
C ARG A 84 -22.33 -3.54 -27.32
N ARG A 85 -22.22 -4.69 -28.00
CA ARG A 85 -21.00 -5.06 -28.73
C ARG A 85 -20.62 -4.06 -29.84
N ALA A 86 -21.59 -3.35 -30.42
CA ALA A 86 -21.35 -2.30 -31.42
C ALA A 86 -20.47 -1.16 -30.89
N THR A 87 -20.37 -0.98 -29.57
CA THR A 87 -19.48 0.03 -28.98
C THR A 87 -18.02 -0.45 -28.94
N TRP A 88 -17.69 -1.70 -29.26
CA TRP A 88 -16.33 -2.24 -29.10
C TRP A 88 -15.51 -2.04 -30.39
N ASP A 89 -15.39 -0.78 -30.81
CA ASP A 89 -14.64 -0.37 -32.01
C ASP A 89 -13.10 -0.36 -31.78
N LYS A 90 -12.35 0.00 -32.82
CA LYS A 90 -10.87 0.01 -32.81
C LYS A 90 -10.25 1.38 -32.51
N HIS A 91 -11.06 2.42 -32.27
CA HIS A 91 -10.55 3.74 -31.89
C HIS A 91 -9.98 3.71 -30.47
N HIS A 92 -9.40 4.82 -29.98
CA HIS A 92 -8.76 4.90 -28.66
C HIS A 92 -9.27 6.06 -27.80
N ASP A 93 -10.28 6.78 -28.28
CA ASP A 93 -10.82 8.01 -27.71
C ASP A 93 -11.36 7.84 -26.29
N ARG A 94 -11.92 6.67 -25.93
CA ARG A 94 -12.54 6.50 -24.61
C ARG A 94 -11.53 6.42 -23.47
N TYR A 95 -10.41 5.75 -23.70
CA TYR A 95 -9.34 5.71 -22.71
C TYR A 95 -8.66 7.08 -22.60
N GLU A 96 -8.48 7.80 -23.71
CA GLU A 96 -8.00 9.20 -23.68
C GLU A 96 -8.95 10.11 -22.89
N GLY A 97 -10.27 9.94 -23.04
CA GLY A 97 -11.28 10.62 -22.22
C GLY A 97 -11.13 10.29 -20.74
N MET A 98 -10.83 9.03 -20.40
CA MET A 98 -10.58 8.63 -19.01
C MET A 98 -9.31 9.27 -18.42
N LYS A 99 -8.25 9.49 -19.22
CA LYS A 99 -7.07 10.23 -18.78
C LYS A 99 -7.39 11.68 -18.41
N VAL A 100 -8.40 12.30 -19.02
CA VAL A 100 -8.88 13.63 -18.60
C VAL A 100 -9.47 13.56 -17.19
N VAL A 101 -10.30 12.54 -16.91
CA VAL A 101 -10.88 12.33 -15.58
C VAL A 101 -9.78 12.07 -14.55
N PHE A 102 -8.81 11.22 -14.85
CA PHE A 102 -7.70 10.94 -13.93
C PHE A 102 -6.87 12.17 -13.60
N ARG A 103 -6.55 13.02 -14.60
CA ARG A 103 -5.87 14.30 -14.36
C ARG A 103 -6.73 15.26 -13.54
N GLY A 104 -8.03 15.34 -13.85
CA GLY A 104 -8.99 16.11 -13.06
C GLY A 104 -9.09 15.64 -11.61
N LEU A 105 -8.92 14.35 -11.33
CA LEU A 105 -8.87 13.80 -9.98
C LEU A 105 -7.50 13.92 -9.31
N ALA A 106 -6.42 14.13 -10.08
CA ALA A 106 -5.11 14.40 -9.51
C ALA A 106 -5.07 15.81 -8.89
N ASP A 107 -5.49 16.80 -9.67
CA ASP A 107 -5.26 18.23 -9.38
C ASP A 107 -6.55 19.02 -9.14
N GLY A 108 -7.72 18.44 -9.44
CA GLY A 108 -9.03 19.11 -9.42
C GLY A 108 -9.43 19.64 -10.79
N GLU A 109 -10.72 19.56 -11.13
CA GLU A 109 -11.29 20.18 -12.33
C GLU A 109 -12.70 20.70 -12.05
N ALA A 110 -12.81 22.00 -11.85
CA ALA A 110 -14.05 22.67 -11.46
C ALA A 110 -15.16 22.53 -12.52
N ARG A 111 -14.83 22.51 -13.81
CA ARG A 111 -15.82 22.40 -14.89
C ARG A 111 -16.55 21.06 -14.89
N LEU A 112 -15.91 20.02 -14.35
CA LEU A 112 -16.46 18.67 -14.24
C LEU A 112 -16.85 18.31 -12.80
N ALA A 113 -16.82 19.28 -11.88
CA ALA A 113 -17.05 19.05 -10.45
C ALA A 113 -16.14 17.93 -9.88
N LEU A 114 -14.91 17.81 -10.37
CA LEU A 114 -13.96 16.81 -9.91
C LEU A 114 -13.08 17.40 -8.80
N PRO A 115 -13.02 16.77 -7.61
CA PRO A 115 -12.14 17.20 -6.55
C PRO A 115 -10.69 16.81 -6.84
N ALA A 116 -9.76 17.54 -6.23
CA ALA A 116 -8.36 17.14 -6.19
C ALA A 116 -8.21 16.02 -5.15
N LEU A 117 -8.05 14.78 -5.61
CA LEU A 117 -7.88 13.60 -4.76
C LEU A 117 -6.41 13.25 -4.50
N GLY A 118 -5.52 13.47 -5.46
CA GLY A 118 -4.12 13.05 -5.37
C GLY A 118 -3.98 11.53 -5.16
N GLY A 119 -2.96 11.10 -4.40
CA GLY A 119 -2.76 9.70 -4.00
C GLY A 119 -2.75 8.73 -5.19
N LEU A 120 -3.75 7.85 -5.25
CA LEU A 120 -3.97 6.89 -6.35
C LEU A 120 -3.99 7.56 -7.74
N PHE A 121 -4.45 8.81 -7.84
CA PHE A 121 -4.55 9.57 -9.09
C PHE A 121 -3.33 10.41 -9.42
N ALA A 122 -2.30 10.44 -8.56
CA ALA A 122 -1.11 11.24 -8.80
C ALA A 122 -0.42 10.88 -10.14
N PRO A 123 0.18 11.85 -10.85
CA PRO A 123 0.70 11.64 -12.22
C PRO A 123 1.76 10.53 -12.30
N HIS A 124 2.65 10.46 -11.32
CA HIS A 124 3.79 9.51 -11.29
C HIS A 124 3.39 8.04 -11.03
N GLN A 125 2.11 7.72 -10.86
CA GLN A 125 1.68 6.37 -10.51
C GLN A 125 1.61 5.42 -11.71
N LEU A 126 1.48 5.96 -12.93
CA LEU A 126 1.30 5.22 -14.19
C LEU A 126 2.25 5.72 -15.31
N PRO A 127 3.58 5.79 -15.08
CA PRO A 127 4.50 6.45 -16.00
C PRO A 127 4.50 5.87 -17.42
N ASN A 128 4.31 4.56 -17.57
CA ASN A 128 4.30 3.91 -18.88
C ASN A 128 2.90 3.90 -19.51
N LEU A 129 1.84 3.89 -18.69
CA LEU A 129 0.45 3.84 -19.19
C LEU A 129 -0.17 5.21 -19.47
N GLU A 130 0.43 6.30 -18.99
CA GLU A 130 -0.06 7.67 -19.23
C GLU A 130 0.11 8.09 -20.70
N ALA A 131 1.26 7.77 -21.31
CA ALA A 131 1.53 8.02 -22.72
C ALA A 131 0.95 6.92 -23.64
N ALA A 132 0.69 5.72 -23.12
CA ALA A 132 0.21 4.59 -23.90
C ALA A 132 -1.24 4.74 -24.37
N ARG A 133 -1.56 4.17 -25.53
CA ARG A 133 -2.90 4.12 -26.09
C ARG A 133 -3.57 2.77 -25.79
N LEU A 134 -4.88 2.79 -25.58
CA LEU A 134 -5.67 1.57 -25.38
C LEU A 134 -6.85 1.57 -26.36
N PRO A 135 -7.01 0.54 -27.20
CA PRO A 135 -8.13 0.49 -28.12
C PRO A 135 -9.44 0.23 -27.37
N ASN A 136 -10.51 0.79 -27.90
CA ASN A 136 -11.85 0.81 -27.32
C ASN A 136 -12.38 -0.61 -27.10
N ASN A 137 -12.12 -1.54 -28.03
CA ASN A 137 -12.48 -2.94 -27.86
C ASN A 137 -11.88 -3.57 -26.60
N ALA A 138 -10.62 -3.28 -26.28
CA ALA A 138 -9.95 -3.75 -25.08
C ALA A 138 -10.47 -3.02 -23.85
N PHE A 139 -10.59 -1.69 -23.90
CA PHE A 139 -11.08 -0.91 -22.77
C PHE A 139 -12.52 -1.28 -22.38
N MET A 140 -13.42 -1.44 -23.34
CA MET A 140 -14.81 -1.85 -23.09
C MET A 140 -14.89 -3.29 -22.56
N ALA A 141 -13.96 -4.16 -22.96
CA ALA A 141 -13.82 -5.49 -22.37
C ALA A 141 -13.44 -5.44 -20.90
N VAL A 142 -12.51 -4.56 -20.54
CA VAL A 142 -12.08 -4.35 -19.16
C VAL A 142 -13.28 -3.89 -18.33
N LEU A 143 -14.03 -2.87 -18.79
CA LEU A 143 -15.23 -2.40 -18.10
C LEU A 143 -16.31 -3.47 -17.98
N TRP A 144 -16.45 -4.34 -18.99
CA TRP A 144 -17.36 -5.48 -18.94
C TRP A 144 -16.95 -6.50 -17.87
N HIS A 145 -15.67 -6.89 -17.84
CA HIS A 145 -15.15 -7.86 -16.88
C HIS A 145 -15.08 -7.34 -15.43
N LEU A 146 -15.03 -6.02 -15.24
CA LEU A 146 -15.13 -5.38 -13.93
C LEU A 146 -16.60 -5.18 -13.53
N GLY A 147 -17.46 -4.77 -14.46
CA GLY A 147 -18.85 -4.41 -14.16
C GLY A 147 -19.83 -5.58 -14.08
N TRP A 148 -19.47 -6.78 -14.55
CA TRP A 148 -20.40 -7.91 -14.70
C TRP A 148 -19.79 -9.24 -14.28
N LEU A 149 -20.48 -9.94 -13.37
CA LEU A 149 -20.10 -11.28 -12.92
C LEU A 149 -20.84 -12.37 -13.70
N PRO A 150 -20.16 -13.49 -14.03
CA PRO A 150 -20.82 -14.66 -14.60
C PRO A 150 -21.63 -15.40 -13.54
N GLU A 151 -22.88 -15.75 -13.85
CA GLU A 151 -23.76 -16.58 -13.03
C GLU A 151 -24.40 -17.69 -13.89
N ARG A 152 -24.98 -18.72 -13.27
CA ARG A 152 -25.54 -19.89 -13.97
C ARG A 152 -26.57 -19.54 -15.06
N ALA A 153 -27.35 -18.47 -14.88
CA ALA A 153 -28.42 -18.05 -15.79
C ALA A 153 -28.07 -16.81 -16.63
N GLY A 154 -26.83 -16.34 -16.60
CA GLY A 154 -26.43 -15.14 -17.36
C GLY A 154 -25.31 -14.36 -16.69
N ARG A 155 -25.41 -13.03 -16.74
CA ARG A 155 -24.47 -12.14 -16.05
C ARG A 155 -25.24 -11.13 -15.23
N VAL A 156 -24.76 -10.90 -14.01
CA VAL A 156 -25.34 -9.95 -13.06
C VAL A 156 -24.39 -8.75 -12.94
N PRO A 157 -24.93 -7.51 -12.93
CA PRO A 157 -24.10 -6.34 -12.71
C PRO A 157 -23.53 -6.35 -11.29
N VAL A 158 -22.26 -5.99 -11.16
CA VAL A 158 -21.61 -5.84 -9.86
C VAL A 158 -22.17 -4.61 -9.15
N ASN A 159 -22.66 -4.81 -7.92
CA ASN A 159 -23.16 -3.73 -7.08
C ASN A 159 -22.01 -3.12 -6.26
N TRP A 160 -21.26 -2.19 -6.86
CA TRP A 160 -20.16 -1.51 -6.18
C TRP A 160 -20.61 -0.61 -5.03
N ARG A 161 -21.89 -0.23 -4.98
CA ARG A 161 -22.44 0.56 -3.87
C ARG A 161 -22.48 -0.24 -2.57
N ALA A 162 -22.94 -1.49 -2.65
CA ALA A 162 -23.12 -2.39 -1.50
C ALA A 162 -21.98 -3.40 -1.33
N MET A 163 -20.89 -3.24 -2.09
CA MET A 163 -19.74 -4.13 -1.97
C MET A 163 -19.14 -3.99 -0.58
N GLU A 164 -19.19 -5.09 0.17
CA GLU A 164 -18.63 -5.18 1.51
C GLU A 164 -17.12 -5.47 1.45
N THR A 165 -16.46 -5.28 2.58
CA THR A 165 -15.00 -5.41 2.72
C THR A 165 -14.50 -6.80 2.37
N GLU A 166 -15.31 -7.84 2.64
CA GLU A 166 -15.02 -9.24 2.34
C GLU A 166 -14.90 -9.49 0.82
N GLU A 167 -15.81 -8.91 0.04
CA GLU A 167 -15.83 -9.07 -1.41
C GLU A 167 -14.61 -8.37 -2.02
N LEU A 168 -14.28 -7.18 -1.55
CA LEU A 168 -13.06 -6.45 -1.95
C LEU A 168 -11.79 -7.23 -1.56
N GLY A 169 -11.71 -7.71 -0.32
CA GLY A 169 -10.59 -8.52 0.17
C GLY A 169 -10.34 -9.76 -0.70
N SER A 170 -11.38 -10.54 -1.00
CA SER A 170 -11.27 -11.72 -1.86
C SER A 170 -10.83 -11.39 -3.29
N VAL A 171 -11.27 -10.25 -3.84
CA VAL A 171 -10.83 -9.74 -5.15
C VAL A 171 -9.35 -9.41 -5.11
N TYR A 172 -8.88 -8.72 -4.07
CA TYR A 172 -7.48 -8.34 -3.91
C TYR A 172 -6.55 -9.54 -3.69
N GLU A 173 -6.98 -10.54 -2.91
CA GLU A 173 -6.23 -11.80 -2.77
C GLU A 173 -6.09 -12.53 -4.10
N SER A 174 -7.18 -12.60 -4.89
CA SER A 174 -7.12 -13.22 -6.22
C SER A 174 -6.14 -12.54 -7.17
N LEU A 175 -5.82 -11.25 -6.92
CA LEU A 175 -4.83 -10.49 -7.68
C LEU A 175 -3.40 -10.78 -7.26
N LEU A 176 -3.18 -11.02 -5.96
CA LEU A 176 -1.86 -11.39 -5.42
C LEU A 176 -1.38 -12.75 -5.94
N GLU A 177 -2.31 -13.67 -6.23
CA GLU A 177 -1.99 -14.98 -6.83
C GLU A 177 -1.58 -14.88 -8.32
N LEU A 178 -1.78 -13.74 -8.99
CA LEU A 178 -1.51 -13.63 -10.42
C LEU A 178 -0.03 -13.43 -10.72
N GLN A 179 0.54 -14.36 -11.48
CA GLN A 179 1.90 -14.25 -11.98
C GLN A 179 1.90 -13.85 -13.46
N PRO A 180 2.16 -12.58 -13.80
CA PRO A 180 2.17 -12.13 -15.18
C PRO A 180 3.33 -12.76 -15.94
N GLN A 181 3.08 -13.16 -17.17
CA GLN A 181 4.09 -13.59 -18.13
C GLN A 181 3.76 -13.01 -19.51
N PRO A 182 4.76 -12.54 -20.28
CA PRO A 182 4.53 -12.18 -21.66
C PRO A 182 4.29 -13.47 -22.47
N ALA A 183 3.30 -13.47 -23.36
CA ALA A 183 3.15 -14.55 -24.32
C ALA A 183 4.36 -14.60 -25.27
N ALA A 184 4.57 -15.74 -25.93
CA ALA A 184 5.68 -15.92 -26.87
C ALA A 184 5.72 -14.88 -28.01
N ASP A 185 4.56 -14.30 -28.37
CA ASP A 185 4.44 -13.24 -29.37
C ASP A 185 4.84 -11.84 -28.86
N GLY A 186 5.06 -11.67 -27.55
CA GLY A 186 5.37 -10.40 -26.89
C GLY A 186 4.24 -9.36 -26.96
N ARG A 187 3.06 -9.74 -27.44
CA ARG A 187 1.90 -8.84 -27.67
C ARG A 187 0.72 -9.15 -26.77
N ARG A 188 0.76 -10.25 -26.02
CA ARG A 188 -0.27 -10.64 -25.07
C ARG A 188 0.31 -10.84 -23.68
N LEU A 189 -0.50 -10.49 -22.69
CA LEU A 189 -0.26 -10.82 -21.29
C LEU A 189 -0.97 -12.15 -20.98
N VAL A 190 -0.25 -13.09 -20.40
CA VAL A 190 -0.78 -14.36 -19.88
C VAL A 190 -0.42 -14.51 -18.41
N PHE A 191 -1.12 -15.40 -17.70
CA PHE A 191 -0.83 -15.71 -16.30
C PHE A 191 -0.38 -17.15 -16.17
N ALA A 192 0.60 -17.41 -15.30
CA ALA A 192 1.24 -18.73 -15.17
C ALA A 192 0.26 -19.91 -14.91
N ALA A 193 -0.94 -19.65 -14.36
CA ALA A 193 -1.98 -20.69 -14.21
C ALA A 193 -2.47 -21.28 -15.54
N GLU A 194 -2.21 -20.62 -16.68
CA GLU A 194 -2.48 -21.11 -18.04
C GLU A 194 -1.29 -21.89 -18.64
N ALA A 195 -0.11 -21.82 -18.02
CA ALA A 195 1.14 -22.41 -18.51
C ALA A 195 1.78 -23.29 -17.41
N SER A 196 1.28 -24.53 -17.29
CA SER A 196 1.83 -25.63 -16.47
C SER A 196 1.50 -25.64 -14.96
N GLU A 197 1.48 -26.86 -14.42
CA GLU A 197 0.94 -27.37 -13.16
C GLU A 197 1.66 -26.86 -11.89
N ARG A 198 1.66 -25.55 -11.63
CA ARG A 198 2.22 -24.98 -10.37
C ARG A 198 1.18 -24.41 -9.41
N ARG A 199 -0.06 -24.87 -9.49
CA ARG A 199 -1.18 -24.44 -8.60
C ARG A 199 -0.94 -24.70 -7.10
N GLY A 200 -0.03 -25.62 -6.74
CA GLY A 200 0.15 -26.04 -5.34
C GLY A 200 1.37 -25.47 -4.60
N ASN A 201 2.45 -25.12 -5.31
CA ASN A 201 3.74 -24.92 -4.64
C ASN A 201 3.92 -23.53 -4.04
N GLN A 202 3.29 -22.50 -4.63
CA GLN A 202 3.48 -21.12 -4.14
C GLN A 202 2.61 -20.73 -2.95
N ARG A 203 1.42 -21.34 -2.80
CA ARG A 203 0.59 -21.18 -1.58
C ARG A 203 1.36 -21.51 -0.31
N LYS A 204 2.25 -22.52 -0.39
CA LYS A 204 3.11 -22.94 0.71
C LYS A 204 4.35 -22.06 0.90
N THR A 205 4.84 -21.38 -0.14
CA THR A 205 6.05 -20.55 -0.05
C THR A 205 5.79 -19.08 0.23
N THR A 206 4.64 -18.52 -0.17
CA THR A 206 4.30 -17.11 0.10
C THR A 206 3.43 -16.93 1.35
N GLY A 207 2.80 -18.00 1.86
CA GLY A 207 1.95 -17.96 3.05
C GLY A 207 0.69 -17.09 2.89
N SER A 208 0.32 -16.75 1.65
CA SER A 208 -0.80 -15.85 1.32
C SER A 208 -2.14 -16.57 1.48
N TYR A 209 -2.53 -16.83 2.73
CA TYR A 209 -3.80 -17.44 3.08
C TYR A 209 -4.81 -16.36 3.47
N TYR A 210 -5.96 -16.35 2.79
CA TYR A 210 -7.11 -15.56 3.19
C TYR A 210 -7.53 -15.92 4.61
N THR A 211 -7.76 -14.91 5.45
CA THR A 211 -8.39 -15.09 6.75
C THR A 211 -9.90 -14.87 6.60
N PRO A 212 -10.74 -15.91 6.80
CA PRO A 212 -12.19 -15.76 6.81
C PRO A 212 -12.66 -14.64 7.72
N ASP A 213 -13.69 -13.90 7.30
CA ASP A 213 -14.20 -12.77 8.07
C ASP A 213 -14.62 -13.18 9.48
N SER A 214 -15.24 -14.35 9.64
CA SER A 214 -15.60 -14.88 10.96
C SER A 214 -14.41 -14.99 11.92
N LEU A 215 -13.22 -15.35 11.43
CA LEU A 215 -12.01 -15.38 12.25
C LEU A 215 -11.52 -13.97 12.57
N VAL A 216 -11.61 -13.04 11.59
CA VAL A 216 -11.28 -11.64 11.81
C VAL A 216 -12.17 -11.04 12.89
N GLN A 217 -13.49 -11.20 12.79
CA GLN A 217 -14.42 -10.70 13.80
C GLN A 217 -14.14 -11.31 15.18
N THR A 218 -13.91 -12.62 15.25
CA THR A 218 -13.61 -13.30 16.53
C THR A 218 -12.34 -12.74 17.18
N LEU A 219 -11.30 -12.45 16.39
CA LEU A 219 -10.08 -11.83 16.90
C LEU A 219 -10.35 -10.41 17.40
N LEU A 220 -11.10 -9.61 16.65
CA LEU A 220 -11.44 -8.24 17.04
C LEU A 220 -12.33 -8.21 18.29
N ASP A 221 -13.28 -9.13 18.44
CA ASP A 221 -14.14 -9.26 19.62
C ASP A 221 -13.33 -9.52 20.89
N SER A 222 -12.25 -10.31 20.78
CA SER A 222 -11.44 -10.71 21.93
C SER A 222 -10.26 -9.80 22.22
N ALA A 223 -9.70 -9.13 21.20
CA ALA A 223 -8.47 -8.34 21.33
C ALA A 223 -8.69 -6.83 21.21
N LEU A 224 -9.58 -6.38 20.31
CA LEU A 224 -9.79 -4.95 20.07
C LEU A 224 -10.90 -4.40 20.97
N ASP A 225 -12.07 -5.04 21.00
CA ASP A 225 -13.24 -4.52 21.72
C ASP A 225 -12.96 -4.25 23.21
N PRO A 226 -12.25 -5.11 23.98
CA PRO A 226 -11.92 -4.82 25.38
C PRO A 226 -11.03 -3.58 25.56
N VAL A 227 -10.14 -3.32 24.60
CA VAL A 227 -9.28 -2.12 24.60
C VAL A 227 -10.11 -0.88 24.29
N LEU A 228 -11.08 -0.97 23.39
CA LEU A 228 -12.00 0.14 23.10
C LEU A 228 -12.86 0.45 24.32
N ASP A 229 -13.45 -0.58 24.94
CA ASP A 229 -14.32 -0.43 26.10
C ASP A 229 -13.58 0.19 27.31
N SER A 230 -12.37 -0.27 27.61
CA SER A 230 -11.53 0.31 28.67
C SER A 230 -11.12 1.76 28.35
N THR A 231 -10.71 2.04 27.12
CA THR A 231 -10.35 3.40 26.68
C THR A 231 -11.54 4.36 26.80
N GLU A 232 -12.75 3.92 26.43
CA GLU A 232 -13.97 4.72 26.55
C GLU A 232 -14.37 4.97 28.01
N ALA A 233 -14.16 4.00 28.90
CA ALA A 233 -14.54 4.10 30.31
C ALA A 233 -13.57 4.94 31.16
N GLU A 234 -12.27 4.89 30.86
CA GLU A 234 -11.22 5.51 31.68
C GLU A 234 -10.87 6.94 31.25
N ALA A 235 -11.12 7.30 29.99
CA ALA A 235 -10.71 8.59 29.44
C ALA A 235 -11.71 9.72 29.74
N ALA A 236 -11.19 10.87 30.16
CA ALA A 236 -12.00 12.09 30.29
C ALA A 236 -12.53 12.61 28.93
N ASP A 237 -11.78 12.36 27.84
CA ASP A 237 -12.21 12.59 26.46
C ASP A 237 -12.04 11.28 25.66
N PRO A 238 -13.09 10.44 25.60
CA PRO A 238 -13.06 9.17 24.88
C PRO A 238 -12.71 9.32 23.41
N ALA A 239 -13.20 10.36 22.72
CA ALA A 239 -12.96 10.55 21.29
C ALA A 239 -11.47 10.82 21.00
N ALA A 240 -10.83 11.68 21.78
CA ALA A 240 -9.40 11.95 21.62
C ALA A 240 -8.53 10.78 22.08
N ALA A 241 -8.96 10.00 23.07
CA ALA A 241 -8.24 8.82 23.54
C ALA A 241 -8.26 7.69 22.49
N LEU A 242 -9.43 7.41 21.91
CA LEU A 242 -9.58 6.43 20.83
C LEU A 242 -8.69 6.74 19.62
N LEU A 243 -8.56 8.02 19.24
CA LEU A 243 -7.70 8.45 18.13
C LEU A 243 -6.19 8.36 18.42
N LYS A 244 -5.79 8.10 19.67
CA LYS A 244 -4.39 7.88 20.06
C LYS A 244 -4.00 6.40 20.05
N LEU A 245 -4.95 5.49 19.92
CA LEU A 245 -4.67 4.06 19.84
C LEU A 245 -3.86 3.75 18.58
N SER A 246 -2.98 2.76 18.67
CA SER A 246 -2.19 2.26 17.55
C SER A 246 -2.52 0.79 17.30
N ILE A 247 -3.12 0.53 16.15
CA ILE A 247 -3.50 -0.80 15.68
C ILE A 247 -2.49 -1.21 14.61
N LEU A 248 -1.70 -2.25 14.90
CA LEU A 248 -0.65 -2.74 14.01
C LEU A 248 -1.01 -4.11 13.46
N ASP A 249 -0.97 -4.25 12.15
CA ASP A 249 -0.97 -5.54 11.45
C ASP A 249 0.41 -5.77 10.78
N PRO A 250 1.25 -6.66 11.34
CA PRO A 250 2.62 -6.88 10.85
C PRO A 250 2.70 -7.74 9.57
N ALA A 251 1.58 -8.30 9.10
CA ALA A 251 1.50 -9.06 7.86
C ALA A 251 0.18 -8.76 7.16
N CYS A 252 0.00 -7.48 6.81
CA CYS A 252 -1.32 -6.95 6.55
C CYS A 252 -1.99 -7.46 5.27
N GLY A 253 -1.25 -8.06 4.33
CA GLY A 253 -1.81 -8.62 3.12
C GLY A 253 -2.63 -7.57 2.35
N SER A 254 -3.88 -7.91 2.02
CA SER A 254 -4.85 -6.98 1.41
C SER A 254 -5.45 -5.93 2.35
N GLY A 255 -5.13 -5.98 3.66
CA GLY A 255 -5.58 -5.01 4.65
C GLY A 255 -6.91 -5.34 5.33
N HIS A 256 -7.41 -6.57 5.22
CA HIS A 256 -8.72 -6.98 5.73
C HIS A 256 -8.89 -6.73 7.23
N PHE A 257 -7.89 -7.11 8.04
CA PHE A 257 -7.88 -6.85 9.48
C PHE A 257 -7.87 -5.35 9.80
N LEU A 258 -6.99 -4.59 9.16
CA LEU A 258 -6.89 -3.15 9.38
C LEU A 258 -8.21 -2.45 9.04
N LEU A 259 -8.87 -2.85 7.96
CA LEU A 259 -10.12 -2.26 7.54
C LEU A 259 -11.27 -2.62 8.49
N ALA A 260 -11.36 -3.87 8.93
CA ALA A 260 -12.35 -4.30 9.91
C ALA A 260 -12.16 -3.59 11.26
N ALA A 261 -10.91 -3.50 11.74
CA ALA A 261 -10.55 -2.75 12.94
C ALA A 261 -10.89 -1.26 12.81
N ALA A 262 -10.61 -0.66 11.65
CA ALA A 262 -10.93 0.73 11.36
C ALA A 262 -12.44 1.00 11.43
N ARG A 263 -13.26 0.10 10.88
CA ARG A 263 -14.72 0.21 10.93
C ARG A 263 -15.24 0.15 12.36
N ARG A 264 -14.77 -0.81 13.17
CA ARG A 264 -15.18 -0.93 14.59
C ARG A 264 -14.85 0.34 15.38
N LEU A 265 -13.61 0.80 15.28
CA LEU A 265 -13.17 2.01 15.95
C LEU A 265 -13.93 3.25 15.45
N ALA A 266 -14.18 3.35 14.14
CA ALA A 266 -14.95 4.43 13.55
C ALA A 266 -16.42 4.43 14.00
N THR A 267 -17.06 3.27 14.16
CA THR A 267 -18.42 3.16 14.68
C THR A 267 -18.52 3.69 16.10
N ARG A 268 -17.54 3.36 16.96
CA ARG A 268 -17.45 3.89 18.33
C ARG A 268 -17.22 5.40 18.34
N LEU A 269 -16.25 5.86 17.55
CA LEU A 269 -15.93 7.28 17.43
C LEU A 269 -17.10 8.11 16.89
N ALA A 270 -17.82 7.58 15.89
CA ALA A 270 -19.01 8.23 15.33
C ALA A 270 -20.14 8.32 16.36
N ARG A 271 -20.38 7.26 17.14
CA ARG A 271 -21.37 7.26 18.23
C ARG A 271 -21.07 8.34 19.26
N ILE A 272 -19.81 8.47 19.68
CA ILE A 272 -19.39 9.48 20.67
C ILE A 272 -19.56 10.90 20.11
N ARG A 273 -19.20 11.12 18.84
CA ARG A 273 -19.30 12.44 18.19
C ARG A 273 -20.73 12.88 17.87
N ALA A 274 -21.60 11.93 17.55
CA ALA A 274 -22.98 12.20 17.13
C ALA A 274 -23.94 12.40 18.32
N ASP A 275 -23.52 12.09 19.56
CA ASP A 275 -24.35 12.13 20.77
C ASP A 275 -25.74 11.48 20.58
N GLY A 276 -25.77 10.33 19.89
CA GLY A 276 -26.99 9.70 19.40
C GLY A 276 -26.74 8.54 18.42
N ALA A 277 -27.73 8.21 17.59
CA ALA A 277 -27.60 7.16 16.56
C ALA A 277 -26.79 7.70 15.36
N PRO A 278 -25.55 7.22 15.13
CA PRO A 278 -24.69 7.80 14.10
C PRO A 278 -25.20 7.48 12.70
N GLY A 279 -25.25 8.49 11.83
CA GLY A 279 -25.52 8.32 10.41
C GLY A 279 -24.26 8.05 9.60
N LEU A 280 -24.43 7.81 8.29
CA LEU A 280 -23.30 7.71 7.35
C LEU A 280 -22.50 9.02 7.26
N ALA A 281 -23.12 10.16 7.58
CA ALA A 281 -22.47 11.47 7.62
C ALA A 281 -21.46 11.60 8.78
N ASP A 282 -21.71 10.90 9.89
CA ASP A 282 -20.84 10.90 11.08
C ASP A 282 -19.77 9.80 10.98
N PHE A 283 -20.16 8.65 10.43
CA PHE A 283 -19.28 7.50 10.27
C PHE A 283 -18.10 7.75 9.32
N ARG A 284 -18.32 8.43 8.19
CA ARG A 284 -17.26 8.64 7.18
C ARG A 284 -16.10 9.52 7.68
N PRO A 285 -16.35 10.70 8.29
CA PRO A 285 -15.28 11.48 8.91
C PRO A 285 -14.57 10.71 10.03
N ALA A 286 -15.30 9.95 10.85
CA ALA A 286 -14.71 9.11 11.88
C ALA A 286 -13.77 8.05 11.30
N LEU A 287 -14.19 7.34 10.25
CA LEU A 287 -13.36 6.34 9.56
C LEU A 287 -12.11 6.94 8.92
N ARG A 288 -12.24 8.14 8.32
CA ARG A 288 -11.10 8.88 7.78
C ARG A 288 -10.09 9.25 8.87
N ASP A 289 -10.56 9.73 10.01
CA ASP A 289 -9.68 10.06 11.15
C ASP A 289 -8.98 8.83 11.71
N VAL A 290 -9.70 7.73 11.87
CA VAL A 290 -9.13 6.45 12.33
C VAL A 290 -8.05 5.95 11.38
N ALA A 291 -8.31 5.93 10.08
CA ALA A 291 -7.34 5.49 9.09
C ALA A 291 -6.06 6.35 9.08
N ARG A 292 -6.22 7.67 9.32
CA ARG A 292 -5.10 8.61 9.41
C ARG A 292 -4.28 8.43 10.68
N CYS A 293 -4.92 8.19 11.83
CA CYS A 293 -4.28 8.32 13.13
C CYS A 293 -3.86 7.00 13.76
N CYS A 294 -4.59 5.92 13.49
CA CYS A 294 -4.55 4.72 14.33
C CYS A 294 -3.97 3.48 13.62
N LEU A 295 -4.09 3.38 12.30
CA LEU A 295 -3.76 2.15 11.58
C LEU A 295 -2.28 2.11 11.19
N HIS A 296 -1.65 0.96 11.35
CA HIS A 296 -0.29 0.68 10.93
C HIS A 296 -0.23 -0.71 10.31
N GLY A 297 0.45 -0.85 9.18
CA GLY A 297 0.51 -2.10 8.42
C GLY A 297 1.91 -2.35 7.87
N VAL A 298 2.38 -3.59 7.94
CA VAL A 298 3.61 -4.03 7.30
C VAL A 298 3.32 -5.25 6.45
N ASP A 299 3.87 -5.30 5.24
CA ASP A 299 3.89 -6.53 4.45
C ASP A 299 5.19 -6.62 3.63
N LYS A 300 5.67 -7.84 3.41
CA LYS A 300 6.87 -8.09 2.61
C LYS A 300 6.63 -7.91 1.13
N ASN A 301 5.42 -8.19 0.66
CA ASN A 301 5.03 -8.05 -0.72
C ASN A 301 4.63 -6.60 -1.01
N PRO A 302 5.37 -5.88 -1.88
CA PRO A 302 5.02 -4.50 -2.25
C PRO A 302 3.59 -4.37 -2.77
N MET A 303 3.06 -5.39 -3.45
CA MET A 303 1.69 -5.37 -3.97
C MET A 303 0.63 -5.39 -2.87
N ALA A 304 0.84 -6.16 -1.81
CA ALA A 304 -0.05 -6.23 -0.65
C ALA A 304 -0.16 -4.86 0.05
N VAL A 305 0.97 -4.17 0.17
CA VAL A 305 1.05 -2.81 0.73
C VAL A 305 0.25 -1.82 -0.14
N GLU A 306 0.40 -1.85 -1.46
CA GLU A 306 -0.37 -1.00 -2.38
C GLU A 306 -1.87 -1.31 -2.33
N LEU A 307 -2.22 -2.60 -2.27
CA LEU A 307 -3.59 -3.08 -2.11
C LEU A 307 -4.25 -2.56 -0.85
N THR A 308 -3.58 -2.69 0.28
CA THR A 308 -4.04 -2.18 1.57
C THR A 308 -4.30 -0.67 1.49
N ARG A 309 -3.40 0.11 0.87
CA ARG A 309 -3.59 1.56 0.72
C ARG A 309 -4.81 1.89 -0.15
N VAL A 310 -5.01 1.18 -1.26
CA VAL A 310 -6.17 1.37 -2.13
C VAL A 310 -7.48 1.01 -1.43
N ALA A 311 -7.52 -0.11 -0.71
CA ALA A 311 -8.70 -0.54 0.04
C ALA A 311 -9.09 0.51 1.08
N LEU A 312 -8.11 1.02 1.85
CA LEU A 312 -8.33 2.09 2.81
C LEU A 312 -8.82 3.38 2.14
N TRP A 313 -8.26 3.77 0.99
CA TRP A 313 -8.72 4.95 0.25
C TRP A 313 -10.15 4.84 -0.28
N ILE A 314 -10.55 3.66 -0.77
CA ILE A 314 -11.92 3.42 -1.24
C ILE A 314 -12.93 3.58 -0.10
N GLU A 315 -12.57 3.13 1.11
CA GLU A 315 -13.49 3.15 2.25
C GLU A 315 -13.51 4.47 3.00
N THR A 316 -12.39 5.20 3.00
CA THR A 316 -12.25 6.50 3.68
C THR A 316 -12.62 7.69 2.79
N VAL A 317 -13.06 7.44 1.55
CA VAL A 317 -13.40 8.50 0.60
C VAL A 317 -14.52 9.38 1.16
N THR A 318 -14.26 10.69 1.19
CA THR A 318 -15.20 11.71 1.67
C THR A 318 -15.36 12.77 0.57
N PRO A 319 -16.61 13.15 0.22
CA PRO A 319 -16.85 14.08 -0.89
C PRO A 319 -16.08 15.39 -0.74
N GLY A 320 -15.30 15.74 -1.77
CA GLY A 320 -14.52 16.97 -1.81
C GLY A 320 -13.21 16.98 -1.01
N LEU A 321 -12.92 15.93 -0.24
CA LEU A 321 -11.64 15.80 0.46
C LEU A 321 -10.67 14.90 -0.30
N PRO A 322 -9.36 15.17 -0.23
CA PRO A 322 -8.35 14.37 -0.92
C PRO A 322 -8.14 12.98 -0.29
N LEU A 323 -7.41 12.09 -0.95
CA LEU A 323 -7.04 10.79 -0.36
C LEU A 323 -5.96 10.97 0.72
N GLY A 324 -6.16 10.36 1.89
CA GLY A 324 -5.25 10.53 3.03
C GLY A 324 -3.83 10.02 2.77
N PHE A 325 -2.85 10.54 3.52
CA PHE A 325 -1.46 10.11 3.43
C PHE A 325 -1.24 8.82 4.23
N LEU A 326 -0.86 7.73 3.53
CA LEU A 326 -0.70 6.39 4.11
C LEU A 326 0.74 5.85 4.09
N ASP A 327 1.69 6.53 3.44
CA ASP A 327 3.07 6.01 3.26
C ASP A 327 3.85 5.89 4.58
N GLY A 328 3.42 6.64 5.61
CA GLY A 328 3.97 6.54 6.96
C GLY A 328 3.47 5.32 7.72
N GLN A 329 2.20 4.95 7.51
CA GLN A 329 1.48 3.91 8.24
C GLN A 329 1.62 2.53 7.61
N ILE A 330 1.51 2.43 6.28
CA ILE A 330 1.44 1.17 5.54
C ILE A 330 2.74 0.99 4.76
N ARG A 331 3.59 0.07 5.20
CA ARG A 331 4.99 -0.04 4.76
C ARG A 331 5.33 -1.40 4.18
N CYS A 332 6.18 -1.38 3.15
CA CYS A 332 6.83 -2.59 2.67
C CYS A 332 8.03 -2.91 3.56
N GLY A 333 8.07 -4.14 4.10
CA GLY A 333 9.14 -4.61 4.97
C GLY A 333 8.92 -6.05 5.43
N ASP A 334 9.99 -6.69 5.88
CA ASP A 334 9.91 -8.02 6.49
C ASP A 334 9.69 -7.83 8.00
N ALA A 335 8.50 -8.13 8.51
CA ALA A 335 8.17 -7.89 9.92
C ALA A 335 8.96 -8.78 10.90
N LEU A 336 9.62 -9.85 10.41
CA LEU A 336 10.52 -10.67 11.22
C LEU A 336 11.91 -10.03 11.37
N LEU A 337 12.24 -9.06 10.53
CA LEU A 337 13.54 -8.41 10.49
C LEU A 337 13.43 -6.95 10.94
N GLY A 338 14.12 -6.62 12.01
CA GLY A 338 14.16 -5.25 12.51
C GLY A 338 14.55 -5.19 13.98
N LEU A 339 14.38 -4.01 14.55
CA LEU A 339 14.62 -3.75 15.96
C LEU A 339 13.29 -3.41 16.63
N VAL A 340 12.90 -4.19 17.62
CA VAL A 340 11.73 -3.91 18.46
C VAL A 340 12.06 -2.83 19.49
N ASP A 341 13.26 -2.92 20.07
CA ASP A 341 13.82 -1.92 20.95
C ASP A 341 15.11 -1.37 20.33
N LEU A 342 15.17 -0.05 20.19
CA LEU A 342 16.35 0.66 19.67
C LEU A 342 17.45 0.79 20.74
N GLY A 343 17.14 0.52 22.01
CA GLY A 343 18.12 0.41 23.10
C GLY A 343 19.21 -0.62 22.80
N VAL A 344 18.91 -1.70 22.06
CA VAL A 344 19.92 -2.72 21.71
C VAL A 344 21.09 -2.17 20.87
N LEU A 345 20.91 -1.01 20.24
CA LEU A 345 21.98 -0.34 19.49
C LEU A 345 23.07 0.22 20.40
N THR A 346 22.77 0.57 21.66
CA THR A 346 23.80 1.06 22.61
C THR A 346 24.75 -0.05 23.01
N ASP A 347 24.23 -1.26 23.20
CA ASP A 347 24.99 -2.44 23.61
C ASP A 347 25.86 -2.98 22.44
N GLY A 348 25.47 -2.63 21.22
CA GLY A 348 26.09 -3.07 19.99
C GLY A 348 25.74 -4.49 19.60
N VAL A 349 26.36 -4.97 18.52
CA VAL A 349 26.07 -6.29 17.97
C VAL A 349 26.44 -7.40 18.97
N PRO A 350 25.51 -8.30 19.34
CA PRO A 350 25.81 -9.39 20.25
C PRO A 350 26.70 -10.44 19.58
N ASP A 351 27.52 -11.14 20.37
CA ASP A 351 28.40 -12.21 19.87
C ASP A 351 27.62 -13.35 19.21
N ALA A 352 26.33 -13.51 19.58
CA ALA A 352 25.42 -14.48 18.98
C ALA A 352 25.20 -14.25 17.47
N ALA A 353 25.36 -13.02 16.97
CA ALA A 353 25.25 -12.71 15.55
C ALA A 353 26.33 -13.40 14.69
N TYR A 354 27.45 -13.77 15.31
CA TYR A 354 28.58 -14.45 14.67
C TYR A 354 28.67 -15.94 15.06
N LYS A 355 27.57 -16.53 15.55
CA LYS A 355 27.48 -17.99 15.68
C LYS A 355 27.51 -18.60 14.28
N THR A 356 28.24 -19.70 14.12
CA THR A 356 28.28 -20.45 12.86
C THR A 356 26.89 -20.97 12.50
N LEU A 357 26.39 -20.58 11.33
CA LEU A 357 25.16 -21.11 10.75
C LEU A 357 25.48 -22.11 9.63
N ILE A 358 24.46 -22.81 9.14
CA ILE A 358 24.60 -23.78 8.05
C ILE A 358 25.05 -23.02 6.79
N GLY A 359 26.22 -23.38 6.25
CA GLY A 359 26.81 -22.73 5.07
C GLY A 359 27.85 -21.64 5.39
N ASP A 360 28.09 -21.33 6.66
CA ASP A 360 29.16 -20.44 7.10
C ASP A 360 30.50 -21.17 7.24
N ASP A 361 31.60 -20.44 7.08
CA ASP A 361 32.95 -20.88 7.43
C ASP A 361 33.24 -20.64 8.92
N GLU A 362 33.66 -21.68 9.64
CA GLU A 362 33.90 -21.61 11.08
C GLU A 362 35.06 -20.67 11.45
N ALA A 363 36.10 -20.59 10.63
CA ALA A 363 37.22 -19.69 10.86
C ALA A 363 36.82 -18.22 10.65
N ALA A 364 36.01 -17.94 9.63
CA ALA A 364 35.47 -16.61 9.39
C ALA A 364 34.55 -16.14 10.52
N ALA A 365 33.60 -16.98 10.96
CA ALA A 365 32.70 -16.67 12.07
C ALA A 365 33.47 -16.38 13.37
N ASN A 366 34.47 -17.21 13.69
CA ASN A 366 35.32 -17.02 14.86
C ASN A 366 36.19 -15.74 14.75
N HIS A 367 36.68 -15.40 13.56
CA HIS A 367 37.39 -14.14 13.32
C HIS A 367 36.51 -12.93 13.63
N TYR A 368 35.30 -12.88 13.07
CA TYR A 368 34.38 -11.76 13.30
C TYR A 368 33.91 -11.67 14.75
N LYS A 369 33.70 -12.81 15.42
CA LYS A 369 33.41 -12.83 16.85
C LYS A 369 34.55 -12.23 17.68
N ARG A 370 35.81 -12.54 17.36
CA ARG A 370 36.99 -11.95 18.02
C ARG A 370 37.11 -10.45 17.73
N ALA A 371 36.90 -10.05 16.48
CA ALA A 371 36.89 -8.64 16.08
C ALA A 371 35.80 -7.84 16.81
N ASN A 372 34.59 -8.39 16.96
CA ASN A 372 33.51 -7.77 17.73
C ASN A 372 33.88 -7.58 19.21
N ARG A 373 34.49 -8.58 19.85
CA ARG A 373 34.98 -8.48 21.23
C ARG A 373 36.08 -7.44 21.40
N ALA A 374 36.99 -7.34 20.44
CA ALA A 374 38.04 -6.32 20.45
C ALA A 374 37.43 -4.91 20.31
N ALA A 375 36.49 -4.72 19.37
CA ALA A 375 35.79 -3.46 19.17
C ALA A 375 34.98 -3.03 20.42
N LYS A 376 34.30 -3.97 21.08
CA LYS A 376 33.58 -3.69 22.34
C LYS A 376 34.51 -3.22 23.46
N ARG A 377 35.71 -3.81 23.59
CA ARG A 377 36.68 -3.44 24.62
C ARG A 377 37.29 -2.05 24.38
N GLY A 378 37.72 -1.75 23.16
CA GLY A 378 38.32 -0.44 22.84
C GLY A 378 37.33 0.72 22.96
N GLN A 379 36.02 0.47 22.81
CA GLN A 379 35.00 1.50 22.96
C GLN A 379 34.67 1.80 24.43
N ILE A 380 34.74 0.82 25.33
CA ILE A 380 34.60 1.06 26.78
C ILE A 380 35.70 2.04 27.25
N GLU A 381 36.92 1.90 26.75
CA GLU A 381 38.01 2.84 27.03
C GLU A 381 37.76 4.26 26.49
N LEU A 382 37.15 4.38 25.30
CA LEU A 382 36.80 5.67 24.67
C LEU A 382 35.59 6.36 25.32
N ASP A 383 34.58 5.59 25.74
CA ASP A 383 33.35 6.11 26.33
C ASP A 383 33.58 6.61 27.78
N LEU A 384 34.46 5.92 28.53
CA LEU A 384 34.97 6.37 29.84
C LEU A 384 35.75 7.69 29.76
N GLY A 385 36.33 8.02 28.60
CA GLY A 385 37.13 9.23 28.39
C GLY A 385 36.38 10.42 27.75
N SER A 386 35.26 10.18 27.06
CA SER A 386 34.59 11.21 26.23
C SER A 386 33.11 11.45 26.54
N GLY A 387 32.43 10.55 27.25
CA GLY A 387 31.04 10.72 27.70
C GLY A 387 30.00 10.87 26.58
N ALA A 388 30.36 10.59 25.32
CA ALA A 388 29.53 10.82 24.16
C ALA A 388 29.02 9.50 23.57
N ALA A 389 27.78 9.13 23.90
CA ALA A 389 27.09 8.04 23.23
C ALA A 389 26.93 8.38 21.73
N ILE A 390 27.52 7.56 20.86
CA ILE A 390 27.51 7.70 19.39
C ILE A 390 26.11 7.46 18.79
N VAL A 391 25.15 6.97 19.60
CA VAL A 391 23.79 6.66 19.15
C VAL A 391 22.94 7.94 19.08
N PRO A 392 22.28 8.23 17.96
CA PRO A 392 21.38 9.38 17.84
C PRO A 392 20.28 9.34 18.91
N ALA A 393 19.99 10.48 19.55
CA ALA A 393 18.89 10.56 20.51
C ALA A 393 17.55 10.22 19.82
N LEU A 394 16.87 9.17 20.31
CA LEU A 394 15.62 8.64 19.75
C LEU A 394 14.41 9.56 19.96
N LYS A 395 14.40 10.32 21.05
CA LYS A 395 13.32 11.25 21.42
C LYS A 395 13.06 12.32 20.32
N PRO A 396 14.09 12.98 19.75
CA PRO A 396 13.93 13.87 18.59
C PRO A 396 13.17 13.25 17.40
N LEU A 397 13.48 12.00 17.04
CA LEU A 397 12.86 11.33 15.89
C LEU A 397 11.38 11.04 16.15
N ALA A 398 11.03 10.51 17.33
CA ALA A 398 9.63 10.24 17.70
C ALA A 398 8.79 11.52 17.69
N LEU A 399 9.32 12.62 18.22
CA LEU A 399 8.64 13.92 18.21
C LEU A 399 8.44 14.43 16.77
N ALA A 400 9.44 14.27 15.90
CA ALA A 400 9.34 14.68 14.49
C ALA A 400 8.26 13.90 13.75
N PHE A 401 8.17 12.57 13.93
CA PHE A 401 7.10 11.75 13.36
C PHE A 401 5.72 12.07 13.96
N SER A 402 5.64 12.38 15.26
CA SER A 402 4.37 12.83 15.86
C SER A 402 3.90 14.17 15.29
N ARG A 403 4.82 15.12 15.03
CA ARG A 403 4.48 16.39 14.38
C ARG A 403 3.99 16.18 12.95
N LEU A 404 4.64 15.27 12.22
CA LEU A 404 4.21 14.87 10.88
C LEU A 404 2.78 14.31 10.89
N ARG A 405 2.46 13.43 11.85
CA ARG A 405 1.12 12.84 12.00
C ARG A 405 0.04 13.91 12.16
N ASN A 406 0.33 14.98 12.90
CA ASN A 406 -0.59 16.07 13.21
C ASN A 406 -0.75 17.11 12.08
N LEU A 407 -0.04 16.98 10.94
CA LEU A 407 -0.27 17.85 9.79
C LEU A 407 -1.64 17.58 9.15
N GLY A 408 -2.28 18.65 8.68
CA GLY A 408 -3.58 18.59 7.98
C GLY A 408 -3.53 17.76 6.69
N GLU A 409 -4.69 17.25 6.29
CA GLU A 409 -4.89 16.43 5.07
C GLU A 409 -6.20 16.78 4.36
N ASP A 410 -6.62 18.04 4.47
CA ASP A 410 -7.90 18.52 3.91
C ASP A 410 -7.72 19.06 2.49
N THR A 411 -6.48 19.28 2.05
CA THR A 411 -6.15 19.66 0.66
C THR A 411 -4.99 18.82 0.10
N VAL A 412 -4.94 18.67 -1.23
CA VAL A 412 -3.83 17.96 -1.90
C VAL A 412 -2.49 18.62 -1.60
N GLY A 413 -2.44 19.96 -1.51
CA GLY A 413 -1.22 20.69 -1.15
C GLY A 413 -0.71 20.34 0.26
N GLN A 414 -1.62 20.13 1.22
CA GLN A 414 -1.26 19.67 2.56
C GLN A 414 -0.71 18.24 2.54
N ILE A 415 -1.33 17.33 1.77
CA ILE A 415 -0.83 15.95 1.59
C ILE A 415 0.54 15.94 0.92
N GLN A 416 0.74 16.74 -0.14
CA GLN A 416 2.03 16.87 -0.80
C GLN A 416 3.09 17.42 0.17
N THR A 417 2.74 18.40 1.02
CA THR A 417 3.62 18.91 2.06
C THR A 417 3.96 17.84 3.09
N LYS A 418 2.98 17.04 3.52
CA LYS A 418 3.19 15.91 4.44
C LYS A 418 4.09 14.84 3.82
N ALA A 419 3.88 14.48 2.56
CA ALA A 419 4.73 13.55 1.82
C ALA A 419 6.16 14.09 1.65
N ALA A 420 6.33 15.38 1.35
CA ALA A 420 7.64 16.02 1.26
C ALA A 420 8.36 16.00 2.61
N ARG A 421 7.69 16.45 3.69
CA ARG A 421 8.24 16.41 5.06
C ARG A 421 8.62 15.00 5.50
N PHE A 422 7.80 14.00 5.16
CA PHE A 422 8.14 12.60 5.43
C PHE A 422 9.41 12.16 4.70
N ARG A 423 9.58 12.52 3.43
CA ARG A 423 10.82 12.25 2.68
C ARG A 423 12.01 12.97 3.30
N ASP A 424 11.87 14.26 3.59
CA ASP A 424 12.95 15.09 4.16
C ASP A 424 13.38 14.56 5.52
N LEU A 425 12.44 14.18 6.39
CA LEU A 425 12.74 13.57 7.69
C LEU A 425 13.58 12.30 7.54
N ARG A 426 13.32 11.49 6.51
CA ARG A 426 14.10 10.28 6.22
C ARG A 426 15.47 10.57 5.60
N GLN A 427 15.71 11.78 5.11
CA GLN A 427 17.01 12.22 4.62
C GLN A 427 17.83 12.95 5.68
N THR A 428 17.26 13.22 6.87
CA THR A 428 18.02 13.84 7.95
C THR A 428 19.20 12.98 8.38
N PRO A 429 20.36 13.58 8.73
CA PRO A 429 21.52 12.84 9.21
C PRO A 429 21.20 11.93 10.40
N ASP A 430 20.32 12.37 11.31
CA ASP A 430 19.91 11.60 12.48
C ASP A 430 19.14 10.34 12.10
N PHE A 431 18.18 10.45 11.17
CA PHE A 431 17.44 9.29 10.69
C PHE A 431 18.35 8.34 9.91
N GLN A 432 19.21 8.87 9.03
CA GLN A 432 20.13 8.05 8.24
C GLN A 432 21.13 7.31 9.12
N ARG A 433 21.65 7.94 10.18
CA ARG A 433 22.50 7.29 11.18
C ARG A 433 21.74 6.20 11.94
N ALA A 434 20.53 6.49 12.43
CA ALA A 434 19.72 5.50 13.14
C ALA A 434 19.36 4.31 12.25
N ARG A 435 19.01 4.57 10.98
CA ARG A 435 18.74 3.54 9.98
C ARG A 435 19.99 2.72 9.67
N ALA A 436 21.12 3.36 9.38
CA ALA A 436 22.37 2.67 9.14
C ALA A 436 22.75 1.78 10.33
N ALA A 437 22.52 2.26 11.56
CA ALA A 437 22.76 1.46 12.75
C ALA A 437 21.82 0.24 12.86
N ALA A 438 20.54 0.41 12.58
CA ALA A 438 19.62 -0.71 12.52
C ALA A 438 20.00 -1.72 11.42
N ASP A 439 20.31 -1.23 10.22
CA ASP A 439 20.67 -2.04 9.06
C ASP A 439 21.95 -2.84 9.32
N LEU A 440 22.98 -2.21 9.90
CA LEU A 440 24.25 -2.86 10.26
C LEU A 440 24.07 -3.89 11.38
N TYR A 441 23.21 -3.61 12.37
CA TYR A 441 22.89 -4.57 13.42
C TYR A 441 22.25 -5.82 12.82
N VAL A 442 21.20 -5.67 12.00
CA VAL A 442 20.49 -6.78 11.36
C VAL A 442 21.41 -7.52 10.38
N ALA A 443 22.23 -6.80 9.61
CA ALA A 443 23.17 -7.38 8.65
C ALA A 443 24.17 -8.32 9.31
N ALA A 444 24.62 -8.06 10.55
CA ALA A 444 25.52 -8.97 11.26
C ALA A 444 24.92 -10.38 11.46
N PHE A 445 23.61 -10.48 11.67
CA PHE A 445 22.93 -11.76 11.80
C PHE A 445 22.72 -12.45 10.45
N LEU A 446 22.44 -11.70 9.39
CA LEU A 446 22.00 -12.26 8.11
C LEU A 446 23.13 -12.48 7.08
N LEU A 447 24.23 -11.72 7.14
CA LEU A 447 25.30 -11.85 6.16
C LEU A 447 25.97 -13.23 6.29
N PRO A 448 26.13 -13.98 5.19
CA PRO A 448 26.90 -15.22 5.19
C PRO A 448 28.35 -14.94 5.60
N LYS A 449 28.89 -15.77 6.50
CA LYS A 449 30.27 -15.68 6.97
C LYS A 449 31.13 -16.59 6.10
N THR A 450 31.23 -16.26 4.81
CA THR A 450 31.92 -17.08 3.81
C THR A 450 33.26 -16.45 3.37
N GLY A 451 34.24 -17.30 3.04
CA GLY A 451 35.60 -16.91 2.63
C GLY A 451 36.65 -17.12 3.72
N ALA A 452 37.92 -17.28 3.33
CA ALA A 452 39.05 -17.29 4.27
C ALA A 452 39.08 -15.95 5.04
N ALA A 453 39.50 -15.99 6.32
CA ALA A 453 39.54 -14.82 7.17
C ALA A 453 40.19 -13.62 6.44
N PRO A 454 39.49 -12.48 6.29
CA PRO A 454 39.99 -11.38 5.49
C PRO A 454 41.35 -10.91 6.02
N ALA A 455 42.31 -10.74 5.12
CA ALA A 455 43.62 -10.19 5.45
C ALA A 455 43.45 -8.71 5.84
N VAL A 456 43.31 -8.45 7.15
CA VAL A 456 43.47 -7.20 7.92
C VAL A 456 42.65 -5.95 7.46
N HIS A 457 42.15 -5.87 6.23
CA HIS A 457 41.60 -4.64 5.65
C HIS A 457 40.27 -4.79 4.86
N SER A 458 39.75 -6.00 4.60
CA SER A 458 38.41 -6.16 4.00
C SER A 458 37.36 -6.49 5.06
N ARG A 459 36.67 -5.48 5.59
CA ARG A 459 35.47 -5.69 6.42
C ARG A 459 34.30 -6.06 5.51
N THR A 460 34.04 -7.35 5.30
CA THR A 460 32.84 -7.79 4.55
C THR A 460 31.63 -7.99 5.44
N VAL A 461 31.83 -8.22 6.75
CA VAL A 461 30.75 -8.34 7.75
C VAL A 461 30.85 -7.20 8.76
N PRO A 462 29.76 -6.44 8.98
CA PRO A 462 29.79 -5.29 9.87
C PRO A 462 30.08 -5.71 11.31
N THR A 463 31.00 -4.99 11.93
CA THR A 463 31.44 -5.15 13.32
C THR A 463 31.32 -3.79 13.99
N LYS A 464 30.23 -3.57 14.74
CA LYS A 464 29.86 -2.39 15.58
C LYS A 464 30.20 -0.95 15.08
N THR A 465 30.66 -0.71 13.84
CA THR A 465 30.90 0.66 13.35
C THR A 465 29.56 1.33 13.06
N PHE A 466 29.01 2.00 14.07
CA PHE A 466 27.85 2.88 14.01
C PHE A 466 28.28 4.33 14.04
#